data_AF-A0A1V6D365-F1
#
_entry.id   AF-A0A1V6D365-F1
#
_cell.length_a   1.000
_cell.length_b   1.000
_cell.length_c   1.000
_cell.angle_alpha   90.00
_cell.angle_beta   90.00
_cell.angle_gamma   90.00
#
_symmetry.space_group_name_H-M   'P 1'
#
loop_
_entity.id
_entity.type
_entity.pdbx_description
1 polymer ?
#
loop_
_entity_poly.entity_id
_entity_poly.type
_entity_poly.pdbx_seq_one_letter_code
_entity_poly.pdbx_strand_id
1 'polypeptide(L)'
;MFERKKVTAVVIVLSAASMFALAGDGFVFKCQNKECGFRPTIIFGGGMLFEQAMGWCHQCKAFRTVQWSRPGSPNINPGAKPIPQPKPLAEVWVPAIGQTRRIYKCPKCEGSFMEIRKPEELCCCPKCSKPGFKVDPNAPRLAVD
;
A
#
# COMPACT_ATOMS: atom_id res chain seq x y z
N MET A 1 10.12 -45.37 25.93
CA MET A 1 8.95 -44.92 25.11
C MET A 1 8.54 -43.46 25.41
N PHE A 2 9.48 -42.56 25.74
CA PHE A 2 9.19 -41.20 26.24
C PHE A 2 9.82 -40.04 25.42
N GLU A 3 10.63 -40.33 24.40
CA GLU A 3 11.40 -39.33 23.64
C GLU A 3 10.68 -38.78 22.39
N ARG A 4 9.76 -39.55 21.79
CA ARG A 4 9.12 -39.16 20.51
C ARG A 4 8.09 -38.02 20.63
N LYS A 5 7.55 -37.76 21.82
CA LYS A 5 6.48 -36.76 22.02
C LYS A 5 6.99 -35.30 22.01
N LYS A 6 8.27 -35.06 22.34
CA LYS A 6 8.83 -33.71 22.41
C LYS A 6 9.18 -33.14 21.03
N VAL A 7 9.58 -33.99 20.09
CA VAL A 7 9.98 -33.58 18.73
C VAL A 7 8.78 -33.09 17.93
N THR A 8 7.62 -33.74 18.07
CA THR A 8 6.40 -33.37 17.32
C THR A 8 5.83 -32.02 17.73
N ALA A 9 5.94 -31.63 19.00
CA ALA A 9 5.42 -30.35 19.49
C ALA A 9 6.22 -29.15 18.97
N VAL A 10 7.54 -29.29 18.79
CA VAL A 10 8.42 -28.21 18.30
C VAL A 10 8.18 -27.92 16.81
N VAL A 11 7.87 -28.95 16.01
CA VAL A 11 7.62 -28.79 14.57
C VAL A 11 6.31 -28.02 14.29
N ILE A 12 5.27 -28.23 15.10
CA ILE A 12 3.97 -27.56 14.92
C ILE A 12 4.05 -26.06 15.23
N VAL A 13 4.83 -25.67 16.25
CA VAL A 13 5.02 -24.25 16.63
C VAL A 13 5.82 -23.48 15.56
N LEU A 14 6.80 -24.13 14.92
CA LEU A 14 7.59 -23.51 13.85
C LEU A 14 6.78 -23.28 12.56
N SER A 15 5.83 -24.16 12.22
CA SER A 15 4.97 -23.98 11.02
C SER A 15 3.92 -22.88 11.15
N ALA A 16 3.50 -22.53 12.37
CA ALA A 16 2.51 -21.46 12.59
C ALA A 16 3.13 -20.04 12.47
N ALA A 17 4.44 -19.90 12.72
CA ALA A 17 5.11 -18.60 12.67
C ALA A 17 5.37 -18.09 11.23
N SER A 18 5.41 -18.98 10.24
CA SER A 18 5.68 -18.63 8.83
C SER A 18 4.47 -18.10 8.05
N MET A 19 3.26 -18.16 8.60
CA MET A 19 2.03 -17.72 7.91
C MET A 19 1.75 -16.21 8.00
N PHE A 20 2.50 -15.45 8.81
CA PHE A 20 2.25 -14.02 9.05
C PHE A 20 3.03 -13.07 8.11
N ALA A 21 3.61 -13.56 7.02
CA ALA A 21 4.59 -12.81 6.23
C ALA A 21 4.05 -12.13 4.95
N LEU A 22 2.72 -11.94 4.78
CA LEU A 22 2.16 -11.59 3.47
C LEU A 22 1.11 -10.46 3.48
N ALA A 23 1.38 -9.41 4.27
CA ALA A 23 0.54 -8.22 4.37
C ALA A 23 1.20 -7.01 3.67
N GLY A 24 0.39 -6.15 3.04
CA GLY A 24 0.80 -4.79 2.65
C GLY A 24 1.11 -3.92 3.87
N ASP A 25 1.89 -2.86 3.67
CA ASP A 25 2.40 -2.02 4.76
C ASP A 25 1.64 -0.68 4.83
N GLY A 26 0.95 -0.45 5.94
CA GLY A 26 0.34 0.83 6.29
C GLY A 26 1.26 1.69 7.15
N PHE A 27 1.56 2.90 6.66
CA PHE A 27 2.38 3.88 7.36
C PHE A 27 1.57 5.12 7.71
N VAL A 28 1.73 5.61 8.93
CA VAL A 28 1.22 6.94 9.29
C VAL A 28 2.26 7.97 8.88
N PHE A 29 1.90 8.87 7.97
CA PHE A 29 2.75 10.00 7.62
C PHE A 29 2.40 11.21 8.47
N LYS A 30 3.38 12.09 8.65
CA LYS A 30 3.20 13.36 9.35
C LYS A 30 3.93 14.47 8.60
N CYS A 31 3.23 15.58 8.36
CA CYS A 31 3.84 16.82 7.91
C CYS A 31 4.43 17.55 9.12
N GLN A 32 5.72 17.89 9.05
CA GLN A 32 6.43 18.62 10.11
C GLN A 32 6.03 20.11 10.19
N ASN A 33 5.39 20.66 9.15
CA ASN A 33 4.86 22.02 9.19
C ASN A 33 3.69 22.09 10.19
N LYS A 34 3.90 22.81 11.31
CA LYS A 34 2.93 22.99 12.40
C LYS A 34 1.60 23.59 11.94
N GLU A 35 1.62 24.46 10.93
CA GLU A 35 0.41 25.07 10.36
C GLU A 35 -0.42 24.08 9.54
N CYS A 36 0.22 23.06 8.95
CA CYS A 36 -0.46 22.11 8.07
C CYS A 36 -1.11 20.96 8.86
N GLY A 37 -0.36 20.40 9.82
CA GLY A 37 -0.81 19.31 10.68
C GLY A 37 -1.23 18.03 9.95
N PHE A 38 -0.95 17.90 8.66
CA PHE A 38 -1.46 16.80 7.84
C PHE A 38 -0.82 15.46 8.25
N ARG A 39 -1.68 14.50 8.62
CA ARG A 39 -1.25 13.21 9.17
C ARG A 39 -2.07 12.03 8.62
N PRO A 40 -1.92 11.67 7.34
CA PRO A 40 -2.67 10.56 6.75
C PRO A 40 -2.04 9.20 7.05
N THR A 41 -2.87 8.16 7.05
CA THR A 41 -2.42 6.78 6.93
C THR A 41 -2.39 6.39 5.46
N ILE A 42 -1.28 5.80 5.02
CA ILE A 42 -0.96 5.51 3.62
C ILE A 42 -0.53 4.05 3.54
N ILE A 43 -1.23 3.24 2.75
CA ILE A 43 -0.98 1.81 2.60
C ILE A 43 -0.24 1.54 1.30
N PHE A 44 1.00 1.06 1.37
CA PHE A 44 1.77 0.66 0.21
C PHE A 44 1.72 -0.87 0.02
N GLY A 45 1.76 -1.30 -1.23
CA GLY A 45 1.61 -2.70 -1.59
C GLY A 45 0.16 -3.20 -1.44
N GLY A 46 -0.10 -4.42 -1.88
CA GLY A 46 -1.35 -5.13 -1.64
C GLY A 46 -1.05 -6.50 -1.02
N GLY A 47 -2.08 -7.15 -0.49
CA GLY A 47 -1.92 -8.47 0.12
C GLY A 47 -1.75 -9.61 -0.89
N MET A 48 -1.95 -10.84 -0.41
CA MET A 48 -1.89 -12.05 -1.27
C MET A 48 -2.96 -12.05 -2.37
N LEU A 49 -4.06 -11.33 -2.16
CA LEU A 49 -5.28 -11.47 -2.95
C LEU A 49 -5.49 -10.31 -3.93
N PHE A 50 -4.79 -9.19 -3.71
CA PHE A 50 -4.95 -8.00 -4.51
C PHE A 50 -3.64 -7.25 -4.70
N GLU A 51 -3.60 -6.47 -5.76
CA GLU A 51 -2.63 -5.42 -5.99
C GLU A 51 -3.33 -4.07 -5.92
N GLN A 52 -2.54 -3.03 -5.69
CA GLN A 52 -3.06 -1.69 -5.67
C GLN A 52 -2.05 -0.67 -6.16
N ALA A 53 -2.57 0.39 -6.77
CA ALA A 53 -1.84 1.61 -7.07
C ALA A 53 -2.50 2.75 -6.30
N MET A 54 -1.68 3.57 -5.66
CA MET A 54 -2.14 4.69 -4.85
C MET A 54 -1.45 5.97 -5.28
N GLY A 55 -2.14 7.09 -5.16
CA GLY A 55 -1.55 8.41 -5.31
C GLY A 55 -2.39 9.50 -4.68
N TRP A 56 -1.86 10.72 -4.71
CA TRP A 56 -2.57 11.90 -4.26
C TRP A 56 -3.47 12.46 -5.36
N CYS A 57 -4.77 12.54 -5.10
CA CYS A 57 -5.69 13.22 -6.00
C CYS A 57 -5.87 14.68 -5.57
N HIS A 58 -5.41 15.62 -6.40
CA HIS A 58 -5.48 17.06 -6.09
C HIS A 58 -6.91 17.60 -5.98
N GLN A 59 -7.86 17.05 -6.75
CA GLN A 59 -9.27 17.44 -6.67
C GLN A 59 -9.92 16.96 -5.36
N CYS A 60 -9.66 15.70 -4.98
CA CYS A 60 -10.19 15.13 -3.74
C CYS A 60 -9.46 15.61 -2.48
N LYS A 61 -8.25 16.18 -2.62
CA LYS A 61 -7.32 16.48 -1.51
C LYS A 61 -7.14 15.29 -0.57
N ALA A 62 -7.00 14.10 -1.15
CA ALA A 62 -6.86 12.85 -0.43
C ALA A 62 -6.01 11.85 -1.21
N PHE A 63 -5.35 10.94 -0.49
CA PHE A 63 -4.80 9.74 -1.09
C PHE A 63 -5.93 8.84 -1.58
N ARG A 64 -5.78 8.33 -2.79
CA ARG A 64 -6.74 7.45 -3.47
C ARG A 64 -6.02 6.22 -3.95
N THR A 65 -6.74 5.12 -3.92
CA THR A 65 -6.22 3.81 -4.26
C THR A 65 -7.14 3.19 -5.30
N VAL A 66 -6.56 2.58 -6.32
CA VAL A 66 -7.24 1.63 -7.19
C VAL A 66 -6.69 0.25 -6.87
N GLN A 67 -7.58 -0.72 -6.69
CA GLN A 67 -7.25 -2.10 -6.30
C GLN A 67 -7.76 -3.07 -7.36
N TRP A 68 -7.04 -4.16 -7.57
CA TRP A 68 -7.42 -5.23 -8.49
C TRP A 68 -6.97 -6.59 -7.98
N SER A 69 -7.62 -7.65 -8.43
CA SER A 69 -7.28 -9.02 -8.05
C SER A 69 -5.96 -9.44 -8.68
N ARG A 70 -5.13 -10.19 -7.93
CA ARG A 70 -3.91 -10.77 -8.49
C ARG A 70 -4.27 -11.92 -9.45
N PRO A 71 -3.52 -12.08 -10.56
CA PRO A 71 -3.68 -13.26 -11.41
C PRO A 71 -3.50 -14.55 -10.60
N GLY A 72 -4.48 -15.44 -10.64
CA GLY A 72 -4.45 -16.72 -9.91
C GLY A 72 -4.75 -16.63 -8.41
N SER A 73 -5.12 -15.47 -7.87
CA SER A 73 -5.50 -15.38 -6.46
C SER A 73 -6.76 -16.21 -6.16
N PRO A 74 -6.80 -17.01 -5.07
CA PRO A 74 -7.99 -17.72 -4.68
C PRO A 74 -9.13 -16.74 -4.41
N ASN A 75 -10.31 -17.08 -4.90
CA ASN A 75 -11.48 -16.25 -4.71
C ASN A 75 -12.07 -16.49 -3.32
N ILE A 76 -11.76 -15.59 -2.39
CA ILE A 76 -12.27 -15.64 -1.01
C ILE A 76 -13.78 -15.42 -0.93
N ASN A 77 -14.39 -14.85 -1.97
CA ASN A 77 -15.84 -14.66 -2.06
C ASN A 77 -16.41 -15.57 -3.16
N PRO A 78 -16.97 -16.74 -2.80
CA PRO A 78 -17.57 -17.64 -3.78
C PRO A 78 -18.59 -16.89 -4.65
N GLY A 79 -18.37 -16.86 -5.97
CA GLY A 79 -19.24 -16.20 -6.94
C GLY A 79 -18.88 -14.75 -7.30
N ALA A 80 -17.95 -14.10 -6.59
CA ALA A 80 -17.44 -12.79 -7.03
C ALA A 80 -16.55 -12.97 -8.28
N LYS A 81 -16.57 -12.03 -9.23
CA LYS A 81 -15.61 -12.05 -10.34
C LYS A 81 -14.31 -11.35 -9.90
N PRO A 82 -13.12 -11.85 -10.32
CA PRO A 82 -11.87 -11.13 -10.10
C PRO A 82 -11.96 -9.70 -10.66
N ILE A 83 -11.45 -8.73 -9.90
CA ILE A 83 -11.41 -7.34 -10.33
C ILE A 83 -10.22 -7.19 -11.29
N PRO A 84 -10.43 -6.81 -12.56
CA PRO A 84 -9.33 -6.67 -13.51
C PRO A 84 -8.44 -5.48 -13.17
N GLN A 85 -7.16 -5.57 -13.53
CA GLN A 85 -6.25 -4.44 -13.41
C GLN A 85 -6.75 -3.26 -14.25
N PRO A 86 -6.91 -2.06 -13.67
CA PRO A 86 -7.32 -0.89 -14.42
C PRO A 86 -6.20 -0.48 -15.39
N LYS A 87 -6.59 -0.14 -16.63
CA LYS A 87 -5.66 0.43 -17.61
C LYS A 87 -5.25 1.85 -17.15
N PRO A 88 -3.95 2.17 -17.06
CA PRO A 88 -3.50 3.53 -16.80
C PRO A 88 -4.02 4.50 -17.86
N LEU A 89 -4.34 5.74 -17.46
CA LEU A 89 -4.68 6.83 -18.38
C LEU A 89 -3.48 7.24 -19.21
N ALA A 90 -2.30 7.22 -18.60
CA ALA A 90 -1.04 7.54 -19.23
C ALA A 90 0.13 6.92 -18.45
N GLU A 91 1.28 6.83 -19.11
CA GLU A 91 2.56 6.50 -18.51
C GLU A 91 3.53 7.65 -18.78
N VAL A 92 4.26 8.09 -17.76
CA VAL A 92 5.15 9.26 -17.82
C VAL A 92 6.53 8.86 -17.33
N TRP A 93 7.56 9.08 -18.13
CA TRP A 93 8.94 8.94 -17.69
C TRP A 93 9.31 10.10 -16.77
N VAL A 94 9.81 9.80 -15.57
CA VAL A 94 10.26 10.81 -14.60
C VAL A 94 11.78 10.75 -14.48
N PRO A 95 12.53 11.68 -15.13
CA PRO A 95 13.99 11.63 -15.17
C PRO A 95 14.64 11.68 -13.80
N ALA A 96 14.06 12.45 -12.86
CA ALA A 96 14.60 12.64 -11.51
C ALA A 96 14.76 11.34 -10.70
N ILE A 97 13.97 10.32 -11.02
CA ILE A 97 14.01 9.01 -10.36
C ILE A 97 14.35 7.87 -11.32
N GLY A 98 14.59 8.17 -12.60
CA GLY A 98 14.90 7.19 -13.65
C GLY A 98 13.83 6.11 -13.80
N GLN A 99 12.55 6.44 -13.65
CA GLN A 99 11.45 5.46 -13.68
C GLN A 99 10.22 6.00 -14.41
N THR A 100 9.49 5.10 -15.07
CA THR A 100 8.14 5.36 -15.59
C THR A 100 7.12 5.30 -14.46
N ARG A 101 6.23 6.29 -14.43
CA ARG A 101 5.11 6.41 -13.51
C ARG A 101 3.78 6.30 -14.25
N ARG A 102 2.86 5.56 -13.66
CA ARG A 102 1.51 5.37 -14.20
C ARG A 102 0.59 6.43 -13.63
N ILE A 103 -0.31 6.93 -14.46
CA ILE A 103 -1.38 7.85 -14.06
C ILE A 103 -2.69 7.07 -14.10
N TYR A 104 -3.43 7.07 -12.99
CA TYR A 104 -4.71 6.39 -12.87
C TYR A 104 -5.84 7.40 -12.72
N LYS A 105 -7.06 6.99 -13.12
CA LYS A 105 -8.28 7.75 -12.85
C LYS A 105 -8.63 7.64 -11.36
N CYS A 106 -9.02 8.75 -10.75
CA CYS A 106 -9.52 8.75 -9.38
C CYS A 106 -10.84 7.96 -9.31
N PRO A 107 -11.03 7.05 -8.33
CA PRO A 107 -12.29 6.30 -8.21
C PRO A 107 -13.45 7.16 -7.65
N LYS A 108 -13.16 8.33 -7.07
CA LYS A 108 -14.18 9.20 -6.44
C LYS A 108 -14.59 10.39 -7.31
N CYS A 109 -13.71 10.86 -8.19
CA CYS A 109 -13.96 12.02 -9.05
C CYS A 109 -13.38 11.78 -10.45
N GLU A 110 -13.64 12.69 -11.39
CA GLU A 110 -13.12 12.55 -12.76
C GLU A 110 -11.64 12.89 -12.91
N GLY A 111 -11.01 13.39 -11.84
CA GLY A 111 -9.59 13.68 -11.82
C GLY A 111 -8.69 12.45 -11.92
N SER A 112 -7.39 12.70 -11.90
CA SER A 112 -6.35 11.68 -11.96
C SER A 112 -5.40 11.79 -10.77
N PHE A 113 -4.60 10.75 -10.58
CA PHE A 113 -3.45 10.76 -9.68
C PHE A 113 -2.29 9.97 -10.29
N MET A 114 -1.07 10.38 -9.95
CA MET A 114 0.16 9.65 -10.29
C MET A 114 0.42 8.58 -9.23
N GLU A 115 0.75 7.37 -9.67
CA GLU A 115 1.14 6.26 -8.79
C GLU A 115 2.37 6.62 -7.95
N ILE A 116 2.28 6.35 -6.65
CA ILE A 116 3.37 6.43 -5.69
C ILE A 116 3.62 4.99 -5.22
N ARG A 117 4.84 4.47 -5.47
CA ARG A 117 5.12 3.04 -5.20
C ARG A 117 5.70 2.80 -3.83
N LYS A 118 6.47 3.75 -3.31
CA LYS A 118 7.18 3.59 -2.03
C LYS A 118 7.05 4.83 -1.15
N PRO A 119 7.13 4.67 0.19
CA PRO A 119 7.14 5.77 1.14
C PRO A 119 8.18 6.85 0.84
N GLU A 120 9.35 6.47 0.33
CA GLU A 120 10.49 7.37 0.12
C GLU A 120 10.23 8.40 -1.00
N GLU A 121 9.25 8.15 -1.87
CA GLU A 121 8.88 9.05 -2.96
C GLU A 121 8.12 10.29 -2.48
N LEU A 122 7.60 10.25 -1.24
CA LEU A 122 6.84 11.33 -0.63
C LEU A 122 7.76 12.32 0.10
N CYS A 123 8.52 13.12 -0.66
CA CYS A 123 9.45 14.11 -0.10
C CYS A 123 8.76 15.39 0.43
N CYS A 124 7.65 15.78 -0.20
CA CYS A 124 6.91 17.00 0.11
C CYS A 124 5.47 16.68 0.52
N CYS A 125 4.91 17.53 1.39
CA CYS A 125 3.52 17.38 1.83
C CYS A 125 2.57 17.72 0.68
N PRO A 126 1.70 16.80 0.22
CA PRO A 126 0.84 17.07 -0.93
C PRO A 126 -0.27 18.09 -0.63
N LYS A 127 -0.49 18.44 0.65
CA LYS A 127 -1.48 19.43 1.08
C LYS A 127 -0.93 20.87 1.11
N CYS A 128 0.33 21.06 1.48
CA CYS A 128 0.92 22.41 1.62
C CYS A 128 2.21 22.64 0.81
N SER A 129 2.67 21.62 0.07
CA SER A 129 3.89 21.63 -0.74
C SER A 129 5.19 21.92 0.02
N LYS A 130 5.16 22.09 1.34
CA LYS A 130 6.36 22.24 2.17
C LYS A 130 7.06 20.88 2.36
N PRO A 131 8.40 20.86 2.49
CA PRO A 131 9.15 19.64 2.78
C PRO A 131 8.86 19.12 4.19
N GLY A 132 9.38 17.94 4.52
CA GLY A 132 9.24 17.34 5.86
C GLY A 132 7.95 16.54 6.02
N PHE A 133 7.44 15.96 4.93
CA PHE A 133 6.41 14.94 4.98
C PHE A 133 7.08 13.58 5.03
N LYS A 134 6.98 12.88 6.17
CA LYS A 134 7.70 11.63 6.41
C LYS A 134 6.84 10.66 7.22
N VAL A 135 7.20 9.38 7.21
CA VAL A 135 6.63 8.39 8.13
C VAL A 135 6.88 8.84 9.56
N ASP A 136 5.84 8.79 10.40
CA ASP A 136 5.92 9.07 11.83
C ASP A 136 6.52 7.84 12.54
N PRO A 137 7.77 7.93 13.05
CA PRO A 137 8.44 6.78 13.65
C PRO A 137 7.80 6.32 14.96
N ASN A 138 6.94 7.17 15.57
CA ASN A 138 6.26 6.86 16.83
C ASN A 138 4.86 6.27 16.60
N ALA A 139 4.39 6.21 15.35
CA ALA A 139 3.09 5.64 15.04
C ALA A 139 3.22 4.15 14.74
N PRO A 140 2.21 3.33 15.08
CA PRO A 140 2.22 1.92 14.72
C PRO A 140 2.23 1.74 13.20
N ARG A 141 3.01 0.76 12.73
CA ARG A 141 2.86 0.24 11.38
C ARG A 141 1.64 -0.66 11.34
N LEU A 142 0.81 -0.49 10.32
CA LEU A 142 -0.39 -1.31 10.13
C LEU A 142 -0.05 -2.41 9.14
N ALA A 143 -0.29 -3.67 9.52
CA ALA A 143 -0.32 -4.76 8.57
C ALA A 143 -1.67 -4.73 7.85
N VAL A 144 -1.66 -4.89 6.53
CA VAL A 144 -2.85 -4.92 5.68
C VAL A 144 -2.89 -6.24 4.91
N ASP A 145 -3.81 -7.14 5.28
CA ASP A 145 -4.03 -8.40 4.57
C ASP A 145 -4.83 -8.22 3.26
#